data_AF-A0A8J2SYK9-F1
#
_entry.id   AF-A0A8J2SYK9-F1
#
_cell.length_a   1.000
_cell.length_b   1.000
_cell.length_c   1.000
_cell.angle_alpha   90.00
_cell.angle_beta   90.00
_cell.angle_gamma   90.00
#
_symmetry.space_group_name_H-M   'P 1'
#
loop_
_entity.id
_entity.type
_entity.pdbx_description
1 polymer ?
#
loop_
_entity_poly.entity_id
_entity_poly.type
_entity_poly.pdbx_seq_one_letter_code
_entity_poly.pdbx_strand_id
1 'polypeptide(L)'
;MSPARSFLALLCLPSTAALVAPRTRPARATALHADADAISDFCKGTNAFWKSLIIPVVRDYADVKPKGTADVDDFLSVVTAAPETPGIPRPVWLTIAASVPTGLIWYGWYKYSASSRQLFQYELETEGRVSGCGGYGTLFPFVFGVIIGGPLALVGFSGGDAILEAAGLWILLGQVNLYRRVNDCFPGEEPLHAWWALLPPPLDVVVGLRQVHFLSEFWKKERSLPAGGDAVAEKYFPFISAPRFTLKEFARTPSMWFWFTKDWDDFDVPILKD
;
A
#
# COMPACT_ATOMS: atom_id res chain seq x y z
N MET A 1 -3.96 80.49 -4.10
CA MET A 1 -4.29 81.14 -5.39
C MET A 1 -3.32 80.64 -6.44
N SER A 2 -3.86 79.89 -7.41
CA SER A 2 -3.22 79.53 -8.70
C SER A 2 -3.05 80.80 -9.56
N PRO A 3 -2.21 80.81 -10.61
CA PRO A 3 -2.65 80.34 -11.95
C PRO A 3 -1.54 79.56 -12.70
N ALA A 4 -1.79 78.47 -13.43
CA ALA A 4 -2.61 78.27 -14.64
C ALA A 4 -2.07 78.95 -15.92
N ARG A 5 -1.57 78.13 -16.85
CA ARG A 5 -1.62 78.22 -18.35
C ARG A 5 -1.09 76.85 -18.87
N SER A 6 -1.84 75.90 -19.44
CA SER A 6 -2.70 75.91 -20.65
C SER A 6 -1.91 76.28 -21.91
N PHE A 7 -1.93 75.62 -23.07
CA PHE A 7 -2.71 74.51 -23.66
C PHE A 7 -2.09 74.25 -25.07
N LEU A 8 -2.11 73.03 -25.60
CA LEU A 8 -2.29 72.61 -27.03
C LEU A 8 -1.85 71.13 -27.13
N ALA A 9 -2.73 70.12 -27.24
CA ALA A 9 -3.51 69.72 -28.43
C ALA A 9 -2.59 69.57 -29.66
N LEU A 10 -2.52 68.47 -30.42
CA LEU A 10 -3.48 67.42 -30.77
C LEU A 10 -2.68 66.41 -31.63
N LEU A 11 -2.96 65.10 -31.60
CA LEU A 11 -3.03 64.22 -32.78
C LEU A 11 -3.37 62.76 -32.37
N CYS A 12 -4.67 62.48 -32.44
CA CYS A 12 -5.35 61.29 -32.96
C CYS A 12 -4.72 59.87 -32.90
N LEU A 13 -5.33 59.02 -32.03
CA LEU A 13 -6.03 57.73 -32.30
C LEU A 13 -5.32 56.56 -33.04
N PRO A 14 -5.82 55.30 -32.95
CA PRO A 14 -6.30 54.54 -31.79
C PRO A 14 -5.62 53.15 -31.70
N SER A 15 -5.56 52.51 -30.53
CA SER A 15 -5.39 51.05 -30.50
C SER A 15 -6.26 50.45 -29.40
N THR A 16 -7.35 49.85 -29.88
CA THR A 16 -8.10 48.71 -29.37
C THR A 16 -7.81 48.25 -27.93
N ALA A 17 -8.87 48.31 -27.14
CA ALA A 17 -9.07 47.52 -25.94
C ALA A 17 -8.76 46.04 -26.17
N ALA A 18 -7.90 45.48 -25.30
CA ALA A 18 -7.93 44.06 -24.98
C ALA A 18 -8.38 43.95 -23.53
N LEU A 19 -9.67 43.60 -23.37
CA LEU A 19 -10.21 43.06 -22.13
C LEU A 19 -9.28 41.93 -21.65
N VAL A 20 -8.69 42.07 -20.48
CA VAL A 20 -8.03 40.97 -19.79
C VAL A 20 -9.14 40.04 -19.31
N ALA A 21 -9.39 38.98 -20.07
CA ALA A 21 -10.29 37.92 -19.67
C ALA A 21 -9.75 37.26 -18.38
N PRO A 22 -10.63 36.90 -17.41
CA PRO A 22 -10.20 36.12 -16.27
C PRO A 22 -9.68 34.78 -16.77
N ARG A 23 -8.46 34.44 -16.39
CA ARG A 23 -7.81 33.15 -16.69
C ARG A 23 -8.66 32.04 -16.05
N THR A 24 -9.54 31.42 -16.83
CA THR A 24 -10.22 30.19 -16.45
C THR A 24 -9.18 29.07 -16.34
N ARG A 25 -8.83 28.71 -15.11
CA ARG A 25 -8.36 27.35 -14.77
C ARG A 25 -9.45 26.71 -13.92
N PRO A 26 -10.31 25.87 -14.51
CA PRO A 26 -10.54 24.56 -13.91
C PRO A 26 -11.09 23.53 -14.93
N ALA A 27 -10.24 22.61 -15.40
CA ALA A 27 -10.73 21.41 -16.09
C ALA A 27 -9.86 20.20 -15.73
N ARG A 28 -8.54 20.39 -15.72
CA ARG A 28 -7.59 19.32 -15.39
C ARG A 28 -7.57 18.92 -13.91
N ALA A 29 -7.74 19.87 -12.98
CA ALA A 29 -7.84 19.56 -11.55
C ALA A 29 -9.16 18.84 -11.24
N THR A 30 -10.27 19.29 -11.84
CA THR A 30 -11.60 18.71 -11.65
C THR A 30 -11.70 17.28 -12.19
N ALA A 31 -11.07 16.99 -13.34
CA ALA A 31 -11.03 15.63 -13.89
C ALA A 31 -10.21 14.66 -13.02
N LEU A 32 -9.04 15.09 -12.52
CA LEU A 32 -8.22 14.30 -11.59
C LEU A 32 -8.95 13.98 -10.28
N HIS A 33 -9.76 14.91 -9.78
CA HIS A 33 -10.59 14.67 -8.60
C HIS A 33 -11.76 13.72 -8.91
N ALA A 34 -12.42 13.87 -10.05
CA ALA A 34 -13.50 12.97 -10.47
C ALA A 34 -13.03 11.52 -10.65
N ASP A 35 -11.83 11.32 -11.20
CA ASP A 35 -11.24 9.98 -11.35
C ASP A 35 -10.88 9.37 -9.98
N ALA A 36 -10.34 10.17 -9.06
CA ALA A 36 -10.02 9.70 -7.70
C ALA A 36 -11.27 9.33 -6.90
N ASP A 37 -12.36 10.10 -7.03
CA ASP A 37 -13.64 9.82 -6.39
C ASP A 37 -14.27 8.56 -6.99
N ALA A 38 -14.22 8.39 -8.32
CA ALA A 38 -14.71 7.18 -9.00
C ALA A 38 -13.95 5.92 -8.57
N ILE A 39 -12.61 6.00 -8.43
CA ILE A 39 -11.79 4.89 -7.91
C ILE A 39 -12.17 4.58 -6.47
N SER A 40 -12.29 5.61 -5.62
CA SER A 40 -12.71 5.45 -4.23
C SER A 40 -14.09 4.78 -4.12
N ASP A 41 -15.06 5.22 -4.92
CA ASP A 41 -16.41 4.66 -4.94
C ASP A 41 -16.44 3.23 -5.45
N PHE A 42 -15.66 2.92 -6.49
CA PHE A 42 -15.48 1.56 -6.97
C PHE A 42 -14.89 0.66 -5.88
N CYS A 43 -13.85 1.12 -5.16
CA CYS A 43 -13.21 0.37 -4.09
C CYS A 43 -14.15 0.15 -2.89
N LYS A 44 -14.91 1.19 -2.49
CA LYS A 44 -15.93 1.10 -1.44
C LYS A 44 -17.03 0.12 -1.84
N GLY A 45 -17.56 0.24 -3.06
CA GLY A 45 -18.60 -0.61 -3.61
C GLY A 45 -18.16 -2.08 -3.71
N THR A 46 -16.96 -2.32 -4.25
CA THR A 46 -16.37 -3.66 -4.33
C THR A 46 -16.22 -4.27 -2.93
N ASN A 47 -15.65 -3.52 -1.98
CA ASN A 47 -15.48 -4.00 -0.60
C ASN A 47 -16.83 -4.31 0.09
N ALA A 48 -17.86 -3.48 -0.14
CA ALA A 48 -19.21 -3.70 0.39
C ALA A 48 -19.88 -4.93 -0.23
N PHE A 49 -19.78 -5.10 -1.55
CA PHE A 49 -20.29 -6.26 -2.27
C PHE A 49 -19.69 -7.55 -1.69
N TRP A 50 -18.36 -7.65 -1.61
CA TRP A 50 -17.71 -8.84 -1.07
C TRP A 50 -17.97 -9.05 0.42
N LYS A 51 -18.07 -7.98 1.23
CA LYS A 51 -18.48 -8.08 2.64
C LYS A 51 -19.87 -8.69 2.78
N SER A 52 -20.80 -8.39 1.86
CA SER A 52 -22.18 -8.89 1.91
C SER A 52 -22.29 -10.41 1.69
N LEU A 53 -21.35 -11.01 0.96
CA LEU A 53 -21.33 -12.45 0.66
C LEU A 53 -20.80 -13.31 1.80
N ILE A 54 -20.27 -12.70 2.85
CA ILE A 54 -19.60 -13.40 3.95
C ILE A 54 -20.59 -13.68 5.07
N ILE A 55 -20.51 -14.88 5.64
CA ILE A 55 -21.36 -15.28 6.77
C ILE A 55 -21.18 -14.33 7.96
N PRO A 56 -22.26 -13.97 8.68
CA PRO A 56 -22.23 -12.97 9.74
C PRO A 56 -21.14 -13.23 10.79
N VAL A 57 -20.96 -14.47 11.23
CA VAL A 57 -19.96 -14.84 12.25
C VAL A 57 -18.53 -14.45 11.83
N VAL A 58 -18.16 -14.72 10.58
CA VAL A 58 -16.82 -14.37 10.07
C VAL A 58 -16.71 -12.87 9.86
N ARG A 59 -17.79 -12.23 9.40
CA ARG A 59 -17.86 -10.79 9.19
C ARG A 59 -17.67 -10.03 10.51
N ASP A 60 -18.32 -10.46 11.57
CA ASP A 60 -18.28 -9.82 12.89
C ASP A 60 -16.91 -10.00 13.55
N TYR A 61 -16.31 -11.18 13.39
CA TYR A 61 -14.94 -11.43 13.83
C TYR A 61 -13.91 -10.57 13.08
N ALA A 62 -14.09 -10.43 11.76
CA ALA A 62 -13.18 -9.73 10.87
C ALA A 62 -13.45 -8.23 10.72
N ASP A 63 -14.43 -7.69 11.45
CA ASP A 63 -14.69 -6.25 11.43
C ASP A 63 -13.68 -5.48 12.27
N VAL A 64 -13.55 -4.20 11.95
CA VAL A 64 -12.57 -3.33 12.61
C VAL A 64 -13.08 -2.97 14.01
N LYS A 65 -12.21 -3.17 15.00
CA LYS A 65 -12.44 -2.80 16.39
C LYS A 65 -11.73 -1.49 16.76
N PRO A 66 -12.17 -0.79 17.81
CA PRO A 66 -11.43 0.35 18.33
C PRO A 66 -10.07 -0.09 18.90
N LYS A 67 -9.13 0.85 18.99
CA LYS A 67 -7.81 0.64 19.61
C LYS A 67 -7.94 0.02 21.02
N GLY A 68 -7.10 -0.97 21.31
CA GLY A 68 -6.89 -1.50 22.67
C GLY A 68 -7.73 -2.72 23.00
N THR A 69 -8.29 -3.40 21.99
CA THR A 69 -8.95 -4.70 22.21
C THR A 69 -7.97 -5.86 22.29
N ALA A 70 -6.75 -5.66 21.78
CA ALA A 70 -5.62 -6.58 21.91
C ALA A 70 -4.55 -6.01 22.84
N ASP A 71 -4.06 -6.84 23.74
CA ASP A 71 -2.77 -6.63 24.41
C ASP A 71 -1.66 -6.75 23.36
N VAL A 72 -0.84 -5.71 23.23
CA VAL A 72 0.25 -5.63 22.24
C VAL A 72 1.52 -6.35 22.70
N ASP A 73 1.62 -6.64 24.00
CA ASP A 73 2.76 -7.35 24.59
C ASP A 73 2.56 -8.88 24.59
N ASP A 74 1.33 -9.35 24.40
CA ASP A 74 1.00 -10.78 24.31
C ASP A 74 0.97 -11.28 22.86
N PHE A 75 1.76 -12.32 22.58
CA PHE A 75 1.88 -12.91 21.25
C PHE A 75 0.54 -13.43 20.71
N LEU A 76 -0.20 -14.21 21.51
CA LEU A 76 -1.44 -14.82 21.05
C LEU A 76 -2.51 -13.77 20.79
N SER A 77 -2.64 -12.81 21.69
CA SER A 77 -3.50 -11.63 21.55
C SER A 77 -3.24 -10.92 20.22
N VAL A 78 -2.00 -10.55 19.89
CA VAL A 78 -1.66 -9.85 18.63
C VAL A 78 -1.93 -10.71 17.39
N VAL A 79 -1.64 -12.02 17.47
CA VAL A 79 -1.76 -12.97 16.36
C VAL A 79 -3.22 -13.27 16.02
N THR A 80 -4.09 -13.35 17.02
CA THR A 80 -5.53 -13.62 16.85
C THR A 80 -6.40 -12.37 16.85
N ALA A 81 -5.81 -11.19 17.08
CA ALA A 81 -6.58 -9.96 17.14
C ALA A 81 -7.32 -9.67 15.82
N ALA A 82 -8.55 -9.23 15.96
CA ALA A 82 -9.30 -8.59 14.89
C ALA A 82 -8.55 -7.32 14.40
N PRO A 83 -8.84 -6.84 13.18
CA PRO A 83 -8.33 -5.55 12.73
C PRO A 83 -8.70 -4.42 13.72
N GLU A 84 -7.81 -3.47 13.99
CA GLU A 84 -8.12 -2.28 14.81
C GLU A 84 -7.78 -0.98 14.06
N THR A 85 -8.40 0.15 14.41
CA THR A 85 -7.96 1.48 13.94
C THR A 85 -7.63 2.40 15.14
N PRO A 86 -6.43 3.00 15.22
CA PRO A 86 -5.23 2.75 14.38
C PRO A 86 -4.79 1.27 14.39
N GLY A 87 -4.11 0.79 13.36
CA GLY A 87 -3.73 -0.62 13.20
C GLY A 87 -2.83 -1.19 14.29
N ILE A 88 -2.88 -2.52 14.50
CA ILE A 88 -1.99 -3.21 15.45
C ILE A 88 -0.64 -3.46 14.77
N PRO A 89 0.48 -2.99 15.35
CA PRO A 89 1.80 -3.25 14.80
C PRO A 89 2.11 -4.75 14.91
N ARG A 90 2.48 -5.35 13.80
CA ARG A 90 2.79 -6.77 13.68
C ARG A 90 4.16 -6.91 13.03
N PRO A 91 5.22 -7.05 13.82
CA PRO A 91 6.60 -7.09 13.32
C PRO A 91 6.85 -8.35 12.48
N VAL A 92 7.90 -8.31 11.65
CA VAL A 92 8.25 -9.36 10.70
C VAL A 92 8.48 -10.69 11.40
N TRP A 93 9.17 -10.69 12.56
CA TRP A 93 9.39 -11.92 13.32
C TRP A 93 8.10 -12.63 13.70
N LEU A 94 7.07 -11.88 14.10
CA LEU A 94 5.76 -12.42 14.50
C LEU A 94 5.05 -12.98 13.27
N THR A 95 5.13 -12.26 12.16
CA THR A 95 4.57 -12.73 10.89
C THR A 95 5.22 -14.03 10.42
N ILE A 96 6.54 -14.17 10.52
CA ILE A 96 7.24 -15.41 10.17
C ILE A 96 6.86 -16.53 11.15
N ALA A 97 6.89 -16.26 12.46
CA ALA A 97 6.59 -17.24 13.49
C ALA A 97 5.17 -17.82 13.37
N ALA A 98 4.18 -17.01 12.99
CA ALA A 98 2.82 -17.46 12.79
C ALA A 98 2.59 -18.08 11.39
N SER A 99 3.28 -17.60 10.35
CA SER A 99 3.06 -18.06 8.97
C SER A 99 3.76 -19.36 8.63
N VAL A 100 4.97 -19.61 9.15
CA VAL A 100 5.73 -20.83 8.84
C VAL A 100 5.01 -22.10 9.33
N PRO A 101 4.52 -22.19 10.58
CA PRO A 101 3.81 -23.37 11.06
C PRO A 101 2.44 -23.57 10.39
N THR A 102 1.82 -22.48 9.93
CA THR A 102 0.48 -22.50 9.32
C THR A 102 0.51 -22.60 7.79
N GLY A 103 1.68 -22.79 7.18
CA GLY A 103 1.80 -22.90 5.72
C GLY A 103 1.31 -21.65 4.99
N LEU A 104 1.63 -20.46 5.50
CA LEU A 104 1.22 -19.14 4.97
C LEU A 104 -0.27 -18.81 5.08
N ILE A 105 -1.11 -19.68 5.66
CA ILE A 105 -2.52 -19.36 5.91
C ILE A 105 -2.64 -18.12 6.79
N TRP A 106 -1.84 -18.05 7.86
CA TRP A 106 -1.83 -16.87 8.73
C TRP A 106 -1.31 -15.62 8.01
N TYR A 107 -0.37 -15.76 7.07
CA TYR A 107 0.09 -14.63 6.25
C TYR A 107 -1.05 -14.01 5.43
N GLY A 108 -1.93 -14.85 4.88
CA GLY A 108 -3.15 -14.38 4.21
C GLY A 108 -4.06 -13.59 5.15
N TRP A 109 -4.27 -14.08 6.38
CA TRP A 109 -5.01 -13.36 7.42
C TRP A 109 -4.35 -12.03 7.80
N TYR A 110 -3.02 -12.00 7.93
CA TYR A 110 -2.26 -10.79 8.19
C TYR A 110 -2.46 -9.75 7.08
N LYS A 111 -2.30 -10.14 5.80
CA LYS A 111 -2.49 -9.25 4.65
C LYS A 111 -3.91 -8.69 4.61
N TYR A 112 -4.89 -9.55 4.85
CA TYR A 112 -6.29 -9.16 4.95
C TYR A 112 -6.53 -8.13 6.06
N SER A 113 -6.07 -8.43 7.28
CA SER A 113 -6.38 -7.65 8.48
C SER A 113 -5.49 -6.41 8.60
N ALA A 114 -4.18 -6.56 8.74
CA ALA A 114 -3.25 -5.46 8.99
C ALA A 114 -3.02 -4.58 7.75
N SER A 115 -2.84 -5.20 6.58
CA SER A 115 -2.44 -4.44 5.39
C SER A 115 -3.61 -3.85 4.62
N SER A 116 -4.68 -4.63 4.42
CA SER A 116 -5.77 -4.17 3.57
C SER A 116 -6.97 -3.62 4.34
N ARG A 117 -7.33 -4.15 5.52
CA ARG A 117 -8.50 -3.67 6.28
C ARG A 117 -8.19 -2.47 7.18
N GLN A 118 -7.13 -2.52 7.98
CA GLN A 118 -6.74 -1.41 8.87
C GLN A 118 -6.39 -0.16 8.05
N LEU A 119 -5.60 -0.31 6.98
CA LEU A 119 -5.22 0.80 6.12
C LEU A 119 -6.42 1.41 5.37
N PHE A 120 -7.35 0.57 4.88
CA PHE A 120 -8.58 1.05 4.23
C PHE A 120 -9.47 1.83 5.20
N GLN A 121 -9.62 1.34 6.42
CA GLN A 121 -10.45 2.01 7.42
C GLN A 121 -9.79 3.31 7.88
N TYR A 122 -8.47 3.32 8.05
CA TYR A 122 -7.71 4.52 8.39
C TYR A 122 -7.84 5.59 7.31
N GLU A 123 -7.59 5.29 6.03
CA GLU A 123 -7.77 6.24 4.91
C GLU A 123 -9.20 6.81 4.86
N LEU A 124 -10.21 5.96 5.11
CA LEU A 124 -11.60 6.39 5.13
C LEU A 124 -11.90 7.36 6.29
N GLU A 125 -11.27 7.16 7.45
CA GLU A 125 -11.42 8.01 8.64
C GLU A 125 -10.63 9.31 8.54
N THR A 126 -9.43 9.29 7.95
CA THR A 126 -8.54 10.46 7.86
C THR A 126 -8.79 11.32 6.62
N GLU A 127 -9.03 10.69 5.47
CA GLU A 127 -9.13 11.39 4.18
C GLU A 127 -10.53 11.36 3.57
N GLY A 128 -11.45 10.53 4.09
CA GLY A 128 -12.81 10.36 3.53
C GLY A 128 -12.86 9.62 2.18
N ARG A 129 -11.70 9.27 1.63
CA ARG A 129 -11.51 8.59 0.33
C ARG A 129 -10.54 7.43 0.50
N VAL A 130 -10.60 6.47 -0.42
CA VAL A 130 -9.73 5.29 -0.41
C VAL A 130 -9.05 5.16 -1.77
N SER A 131 -7.75 4.86 -1.75
CA SER A 131 -6.94 4.65 -2.98
C SER A 131 -6.88 3.18 -3.40
N GLY A 132 -7.52 2.28 -2.64
CA GLY A 132 -7.53 0.86 -2.91
C GLY A 132 -8.69 0.09 -2.32
N CYS A 133 -8.97 -1.08 -2.88
CA CYS A 133 -9.92 -2.02 -2.32
C CYS A 133 -9.41 -2.54 -0.96
N GLY A 134 -10.26 -2.51 0.07
CA GLY A 134 -9.96 -3.07 1.39
C GLY A 134 -9.80 -4.59 1.37
N GLY A 135 -9.56 -5.19 2.55
CA GLY A 135 -9.29 -6.63 2.66
C GLY A 135 -10.36 -7.52 2.03
N TYR A 136 -11.64 -7.14 2.14
CA TYR A 136 -12.73 -7.86 1.47
C TYR A 136 -12.65 -7.69 -0.06
N GLY A 137 -12.40 -6.47 -0.55
CA GLY A 137 -12.33 -6.21 -1.98
C GLY A 137 -11.08 -6.74 -2.68
N THR A 138 -9.99 -7.06 -1.98
CA THR A 138 -8.77 -7.62 -2.60
C THR A 138 -8.66 -9.14 -2.45
N LEU A 139 -8.82 -9.68 -1.24
CA LEU A 139 -8.55 -11.10 -0.99
C LEU A 139 -9.71 -12.02 -1.38
N PHE A 140 -10.97 -11.60 -1.15
CA PHE A 140 -12.12 -12.47 -1.44
C PHE A 140 -12.33 -12.75 -2.93
N PRO A 141 -12.21 -11.79 -3.87
CA PRO A 141 -12.27 -12.09 -5.29
C PRO A 141 -11.24 -13.13 -5.71
N PHE A 142 -10.02 -13.06 -5.14
CA PHE A 142 -8.97 -14.04 -5.39
C PHE A 142 -9.36 -15.43 -4.87
N VAL A 143 -9.79 -15.53 -3.62
CA VAL A 143 -10.20 -16.83 -3.02
C VAL A 143 -11.38 -17.44 -3.78
N PHE A 144 -12.39 -16.64 -4.12
CA PHE A 144 -13.53 -17.09 -4.93
C PHE A 144 -13.08 -17.52 -6.33
N GLY A 145 -12.19 -16.76 -6.97
CA GLY A 145 -11.61 -17.13 -8.25
C GLY A 145 -10.87 -18.46 -8.21
N VAL A 146 -10.12 -18.74 -7.13
CA VAL A 146 -9.44 -20.03 -6.96
C VAL A 146 -10.42 -21.18 -6.68
N ILE A 147 -11.41 -20.96 -5.80
CA ILE A 147 -12.42 -21.99 -5.44
C ILE A 147 -13.33 -22.33 -6.62
N ILE A 148 -13.62 -21.37 -7.50
CA ILE A 148 -14.43 -21.59 -8.70
C ILE A 148 -13.56 -22.10 -9.85
N GLY A 149 -12.47 -21.38 -10.15
CA GLY A 149 -11.58 -21.66 -11.27
C GLY A 149 -10.83 -22.98 -11.13
N GLY A 150 -10.39 -23.33 -9.92
CA GLY A 150 -9.64 -24.56 -9.63
C GLY A 150 -10.42 -25.82 -10.02
N PRO A 151 -11.59 -26.08 -9.43
CA PRO A 151 -12.43 -27.21 -9.81
C PRO A 151 -12.84 -27.19 -11.28
N LEU A 152 -13.18 -26.02 -11.84
CA LEU A 152 -13.54 -25.90 -13.26
C LEU A 152 -12.39 -26.28 -14.20
N ALA A 153 -11.16 -25.87 -13.87
CA ALA A 153 -9.96 -26.25 -14.60
C ALA A 153 -9.70 -27.76 -14.49
N LEU A 154 -9.85 -28.32 -13.29
CA LEU A 154 -9.65 -29.76 -13.05
C LEU A 154 -10.63 -30.65 -13.82
N VAL A 155 -11.87 -30.21 -14.04
CA VAL A 155 -12.85 -30.94 -14.86
C VAL A 155 -12.76 -30.63 -16.35
N GLY A 156 -11.79 -29.81 -16.78
CA GLY A 156 -11.57 -29.46 -18.18
C GLY A 156 -12.60 -28.49 -18.76
N PHE A 157 -13.29 -27.71 -17.93
CA PHE A 157 -14.23 -26.69 -18.40
C PHE A 157 -13.48 -25.52 -19.04
N SER A 158 -13.84 -25.18 -20.28
CA SER A 158 -13.27 -24.05 -21.02
C SER A 158 -13.61 -22.73 -20.31
N GLY A 159 -12.69 -22.23 -19.50
CA GLY A 159 -12.86 -21.02 -18.68
C GLY A 159 -12.32 -21.15 -17.25
N GLY A 160 -12.06 -22.36 -16.76
CA GLY A 160 -11.45 -22.56 -15.44
C GLY A 160 -10.08 -21.87 -15.32
N ASP A 161 -9.21 -22.08 -16.32
CA ASP A 161 -7.89 -21.46 -16.37
C ASP A 161 -7.96 -19.94 -16.46
N ALA A 162 -8.88 -19.39 -17.26
CA ALA A 162 -9.08 -17.94 -17.38
C ALA A 162 -9.52 -17.31 -16.05
N ILE A 163 -10.37 -18.00 -15.27
CA ILE A 163 -10.77 -17.53 -13.94
C ILE A 163 -9.58 -17.55 -12.97
N LEU A 164 -8.75 -18.60 -13.02
CA LEU A 164 -7.54 -18.70 -12.20
C LEU A 164 -6.53 -17.61 -12.55
N GLU A 165 -6.29 -17.35 -13.83
CA GLU A 165 -5.42 -16.28 -14.32
C GLU A 165 -5.94 -14.90 -13.90
N ALA A 166 -7.24 -14.65 -14.04
CA ALA A 166 -7.86 -13.41 -13.60
C ALA A 166 -7.74 -13.21 -12.09
N ALA A 167 -7.91 -14.27 -11.30
CA ALA A 167 -7.71 -14.23 -9.85
C ALA A 167 -6.24 -13.91 -9.51
N GLY A 168 -5.29 -14.54 -10.19
CA GLY A 168 -3.86 -14.27 -10.07
C GLY A 168 -3.51 -12.82 -10.41
N LEU A 169 -4.02 -12.30 -11.52
CA LEU A 169 -3.82 -10.90 -11.90
C LEU A 169 -4.43 -9.94 -10.88
N TRP A 170 -5.63 -10.24 -10.36
CA TRP A 170 -6.30 -9.42 -9.36
C TRP A 170 -5.49 -9.30 -8.07
N ILE A 171 -4.97 -10.42 -7.55
CA ILE A 171 -4.17 -10.39 -6.32
C ILE A 171 -2.84 -9.65 -6.54
N LEU A 172 -2.21 -9.80 -7.71
CA LEU A 172 -0.97 -9.07 -8.05
C LEU A 172 -1.20 -7.56 -8.12
N LEU A 173 -2.27 -7.12 -8.79
CA LEU A 173 -2.65 -5.70 -8.82
C LEU A 173 -2.98 -5.19 -7.42
N GLY A 174 -3.64 -6.00 -6.60
CA GLY A 174 -3.88 -5.72 -5.18
C GLY A 174 -2.58 -5.52 -4.40
N GLN A 175 -1.56 -6.34 -4.65
CA GLN A 175 -0.25 -6.21 -4.00
C GLN A 175 0.48 -4.94 -4.42
N VAL A 176 0.53 -4.63 -5.72
CA VAL A 176 1.14 -3.39 -6.24
C VAL A 176 0.47 -2.17 -5.61
N ASN A 177 -0.87 -2.17 -5.53
CA ASN A 177 -1.60 -1.06 -4.95
C ASN A 177 -1.35 -0.94 -3.44
N LEU A 178 -1.30 -2.06 -2.72
CA LEU A 178 -0.97 -2.06 -1.30
C LEU A 178 0.42 -1.47 -1.04
N TYR A 179 1.42 -1.78 -1.88
CA TYR A 179 2.77 -1.24 -1.72
C TYR A 179 2.81 0.28 -1.94
N ARG A 180 2.04 0.81 -2.89
CA ARG A 180 1.89 2.27 -3.05
C ARG A 180 1.27 2.92 -1.83
N ARG A 181 0.21 2.34 -1.27
CA ARG A 181 -0.47 2.87 -0.07
C ARG A 181 0.44 2.89 1.15
N VAL A 182 1.28 1.86 1.30
CA VAL A 182 2.30 1.86 2.36
C VAL A 182 3.35 2.94 2.10
N ASN A 183 3.77 3.19 0.86
CA ASN A 183 4.66 4.31 0.55
C ASN A 183 4.04 5.68 0.88
N ASP A 184 2.75 5.86 0.63
CA ASP A 184 2.03 7.12 0.93
C ASP A 184 2.04 7.45 2.44
N CYS A 185 2.20 6.44 3.31
CA CYS A 185 2.34 6.63 4.75
C CYS A 185 3.70 7.23 5.17
N PHE A 186 4.69 7.23 4.29
CA PHE A 186 6.05 7.71 4.55
C PHE A 186 6.40 8.88 3.61
N PRO A 187 6.16 10.15 4.04
CA PRO A 187 6.49 11.30 3.21
C PRO A 187 8.02 11.43 3.07
N GLY A 188 8.52 11.30 1.85
CA GLY A 188 9.95 11.36 1.54
C GLY A 188 10.37 10.29 0.54
N GLU A 189 11.35 9.46 0.93
CA GLU A 189 11.80 8.35 0.11
C GLU A 189 10.83 7.16 0.21
N GLU A 190 10.33 6.70 -0.94
CA GLU A 190 9.49 5.52 -1.04
C GLU A 190 10.24 4.26 -0.56
N PRO A 191 9.81 3.62 0.54
CA PRO A 191 10.50 2.46 1.08
C PRO A 191 10.31 1.20 0.23
N LEU A 192 9.23 1.11 -0.55
CA LEU A 192 8.90 -0.08 -1.33
C LEU A 192 8.89 0.23 -2.83
N HIS A 193 9.56 -0.60 -3.60
CA HIS A 193 9.40 -0.59 -5.06
C HIS A 193 8.16 -1.40 -5.43
N ALA A 194 7.01 -0.75 -5.61
CA ALA A 194 5.72 -1.41 -5.84
C ALA A 194 5.74 -2.42 -7.02
N TRP A 195 6.56 -2.15 -8.04
CA TRP A 195 6.71 -3.02 -9.21
C TRP A 195 7.46 -4.34 -8.90
N TRP A 196 8.17 -4.45 -7.77
CA TRP A 196 8.82 -5.71 -7.36
C TRP A 196 7.81 -6.80 -7.03
N ALA A 197 6.54 -6.45 -6.80
CA ALA A 197 5.45 -7.43 -6.69
C ALA A 197 5.30 -8.32 -7.94
N LEU A 198 5.79 -7.86 -9.10
CA LEU A 198 5.72 -8.58 -10.37
C LEU A 198 6.96 -9.44 -10.64
N LEU A 199 7.99 -9.33 -9.80
CA LEU A 199 9.20 -10.11 -9.96
C LEU A 199 9.00 -11.54 -9.45
N PRO A 200 9.69 -12.53 -10.04
CA PRO A 200 9.61 -13.90 -9.55
C PRO A 200 10.22 -14.02 -8.14
N PRO A 201 9.82 -15.05 -7.37
CA PRO A 201 10.50 -15.42 -6.15
C PRO A 201 12.01 -15.60 -6.38
N PRO A 202 12.88 -15.09 -5.48
CA PRO A 202 12.57 -14.62 -4.11
C PRO A 202 12.36 -13.09 -3.95
N LEU A 203 12.36 -12.31 -5.05
CA LEU A 203 12.35 -10.84 -4.97
C LEU A 203 10.99 -10.27 -4.51
N ASP A 204 9.89 -10.95 -4.83
CA ASP A 204 8.55 -10.63 -4.32
C ASP A 204 8.45 -10.80 -2.79
N VAL A 205 9.12 -11.81 -2.24
CA VAL A 205 9.20 -12.07 -0.80
C VAL A 205 9.98 -10.96 -0.10
N VAL A 206 11.08 -10.50 -0.70
CA VAL A 206 11.90 -9.38 -0.16
C VAL A 206 11.06 -8.11 0.00
N VAL A 207 10.34 -7.70 -1.06
CA VAL A 207 9.47 -6.51 -0.97
C VAL A 207 8.30 -6.74 -0.01
N GLY A 208 7.77 -7.96 0.07
CA GLY A 208 6.74 -8.33 1.03
C GLY A 208 7.20 -8.20 2.49
N LEU A 209 8.41 -8.65 2.81
CA LEU A 209 8.99 -8.52 4.16
C LEU A 209 9.25 -7.07 4.53
N ARG A 210 9.78 -6.26 3.59
CA ARG A 210 9.91 -4.81 3.77
C ARG A 210 8.55 -4.18 4.05
N GLN A 211 7.52 -4.55 3.29
CA GLN A 211 6.18 -4.03 3.49
C GLN A 211 5.62 -4.35 4.88
N VAL A 212 5.85 -5.55 5.40
CA VAL A 212 5.44 -5.93 6.76
C VAL A 212 6.14 -5.05 7.81
N HIS A 213 7.45 -4.83 7.65
CA HIS A 213 8.24 -4.01 8.56
C HIS A 213 7.78 -2.54 8.59
N PHE A 214 7.74 -1.89 7.42
CA PHE A 214 7.36 -0.47 7.34
C PHE A 214 5.91 -0.23 7.80
N LEU A 215 4.98 -1.14 7.48
CA LEU A 215 3.62 -1.03 7.98
C LEU A 215 3.56 -1.18 9.51
N SER A 216 4.37 -2.06 10.09
CA SER A 216 4.47 -2.20 11.56
C SER A 216 5.00 -0.93 12.22
N GLU A 217 6.08 -0.34 11.67
CA GLU A 217 6.64 0.93 12.19
C GLU A 217 5.67 2.10 12.06
N PHE A 218 4.91 2.17 10.95
CA PHE A 218 3.84 3.16 10.79
C PHE A 218 2.80 3.04 11.90
N TRP A 219 2.32 1.84 12.19
CA TRP A 219 1.32 1.64 13.25
C TRP A 219 1.86 1.89 14.65
N LYS A 220 3.14 1.61 14.92
CA LYS A 220 3.78 1.99 16.19
C LYS A 220 3.77 3.51 16.36
N LYS A 221 4.12 4.25 15.31
CA LYS A 221 4.09 5.72 15.32
C LYS A 221 2.68 6.25 15.59
N GLU A 222 1.67 5.77 14.87
CA GLU A 222 0.28 6.17 15.07
C GLU A 222 -0.26 5.81 16.46
N ARG A 223 0.26 4.73 17.07
CA ARG A 223 -0.12 4.33 18.44
C ARG A 223 0.72 4.97 19.55
N SER A 224 1.74 5.78 19.22
CA SER A 224 2.73 6.31 20.15
C SER A 224 3.50 5.22 20.91
N LEU A 225 3.80 4.10 20.25
CA LEU A 225 4.64 3.03 20.76
C LEU A 225 6.12 3.27 20.39
N PRO A 226 7.08 2.70 21.14
CA PRO A 226 8.50 2.81 20.81
C PRO A 226 8.80 2.28 19.40
N ALA A 227 9.65 2.98 18.65
CA ALA A 227 10.11 2.53 17.35
C ALA A 227 11.05 1.32 17.47
N GLY A 228 11.09 0.49 16.42
CA GLY A 228 11.97 -0.68 16.34
C GLY A 228 11.56 -1.86 17.23
N GLY A 229 12.48 -2.77 17.50
CA GLY A 229 12.21 -4.01 18.24
C GLY A 229 11.85 -5.19 17.33
N ASP A 230 12.14 -5.07 16.03
CA ASP A 230 12.05 -6.19 15.09
C ASP A 230 13.44 -6.74 14.82
N ALA A 231 13.91 -7.64 15.69
CA ALA A 231 15.23 -8.25 15.56
C ALA A 231 15.44 -8.95 14.20
N VAL A 232 14.37 -9.43 13.56
CA VAL A 232 14.47 -10.03 12.21
C VAL A 232 14.83 -8.98 11.18
N ALA A 233 14.16 -7.83 11.18
CA ALA A 233 14.44 -6.76 10.23
C ALA A 233 15.77 -6.05 10.54
N GLU A 234 16.08 -5.80 11.82
CA GLU A 234 17.21 -4.95 12.21
C GLU A 234 18.52 -5.74 12.36
N LYS A 235 18.46 -6.95 12.92
CA LYS A 235 19.66 -7.74 13.26
C LYS A 235 19.96 -8.81 12.23
N TYR A 236 18.93 -9.55 11.81
CA TYR A 236 19.10 -10.76 10.99
C TYR A 236 19.10 -10.50 9.49
N PHE A 237 18.28 -9.56 9.01
CA PHE A 237 18.10 -9.24 7.60
C PHE A 237 18.04 -7.71 7.38
N PRO A 238 19.18 -7.00 7.48
CA PRO A 238 19.24 -5.53 7.47
C PRO A 238 18.61 -4.87 6.22
N PHE A 239 18.55 -5.59 5.10
CA PHE A 239 17.85 -5.11 3.91
C PHE A 239 16.36 -4.83 4.15
N ILE A 240 15.74 -5.40 5.19
CA ILE A 240 14.31 -5.21 5.46
C ILE A 240 14.04 -3.81 6.03
N SER A 241 14.92 -3.32 6.92
CA SER A 241 14.78 -2.01 7.58
C SER A 241 15.45 -0.86 6.83
N ALA A 242 16.19 -1.14 5.75
CA ALA A 242 16.89 -0.10 4.98
C ALA A 242 15.88 0.91 4.37
N PRO A 243 16.08 2.24 4.52
CA PRO A 243 15.14 3.26 4.07
C PRO A 243 14.77 3.14 2.59
N ARG A 244 15.77 2.89 1.73
CA ARG A 244 15.62 2.60 0.32
C ARG A 244 16.54 1.44 -0.05
N PHE A 245 16.07 0.54 -0.89
CA PHE A 245 16.84 -0.64 -1.29
C PHE A 245 16.47 -1.07 -2.70
N THR A 246 17.42 -0.92 -3.61
CA THR A 246 17.28 -1.15 -5.05
C THR A 246 17.74 -2.56 -5.43
N LEU A 247 17.41 -3.02 -6.64
CA LEU A 247 17.89 -4.31 -7.13
C LEU A 247 19.40 -4.33 -7.30
N LYS A 248 20.00 -3.17 -7.62
CA LYS A 248 21.45 -3.01 -7.72
C LYS A 248 22.09 -3.19 -6.34
N GLU A 249 21.56 -2.56 -5.29
CA GLU A 249 22.03 -2.72 -3.91
C GLU A 249 21.80 -4.15 -3.41
N PHE A 250 20.67 -4.78 -3.76
CA PHE A 250 20.47 -6.19 -3.49
C PHE A 250 21.55 -7.05 -4.14
N ALA A 251 21.86 -6.85 -5.42
CA ALA A 251 22.87 -7.64 -6.11
C ALA A 251 24.30 -7.36 -5.64
N ARG A 252 24.57 -6.15 -5.12
CA ARG A 252 25.93 -5.67 -4.81
C ARG A 252 26.34 -5.84 -3.35
N THR A 253 25.39 -5.81 -2.43
CA THR A 253 25.66 -5.68 -0.99
C THR A 253 25.25 -6.96 -0.25
N PRO A 254 26.03 -8.04 -0.36
CA PRO A 254 25.75 -9.29 0.34
C PRO A 254 25.75 -9.12 1.87
N SER A 255 26.45 -8.11 2.38
CA SER A 255 26.45 -7.72 3.80
C SER A 255 25.08 -7.34 4.36
N MET A 256 24.15 -6.96 3.49
CA MET A 256 22.77 -6.64 3.87
C MET A 256 21.83 -7.84 3.83
N TRP A 257 22.26 -8.99 3.27
CA TRP A 257 21.39 -10.15 3.07
C TRP A 257 21.13 -10.93 4.36
N PHE A 258 22.18 -11.27 5.10
CA PHE A 258 22.09 -12.09 6.29
C PHE A 258 23.02 -11.57 7.39
N TRP A 259 22.72 -11.89 8.64
CA TRP A 259 23.58 -11.54 9.76
C TRP A 259 25.00 -12.11 9.67
N PHE A 260 25.18 -13.25 9.02
CA PHE A 260 26.48 -13.91 8.87
C PHE A 260 27.27 -13.42 7.64
N THR A 261 26.66 -12.64 6.75
CA THR A 261 27.34 -12.04 5.59
C THR A 261 27.78 -10.61 5.85
N LYS A 262 27.53 -10.04 7.04
CA LYS A 262 27.81 -8.64 7.38
C LYS A 262 29.24 -8.17 7.10
N ASP A 263 30.21 -9.07 7.24
CA ASP A 263 31.63 -8.76 7.03
C ASP A 263 32.09 -9.04 5.59
N TRP A 264 31.17 -9.36 4.68
CA TRP A 264 31.50 -9.61 3.28
C TRP A 264 31.64 -8.30 2.53
N ASP A 265 32.71 -8.20 1.73
CA ASP A 265 32.91 -7.08 0.84
C ASP A 265 31.80 -7.01 -0.22
N ASP A 266 31.46 -5.79 -0.62
CA ASP A 266 30.54 -5.56 -1.73
C ASP A 266 31.09 -6.16 -3.02
N PHE A 267 30.21 -6.74 -3.83
CA PHE A 267 30.61 -7.27 -5.12
C PHE A 267 30.98 -6.13 -6.07
N ASP A 268 32.26 -6.00 -6.40
CA ASP A 268 32.77 -4.99 -7.33
C ASP A 268 32.57 -5.41 -8.80
N VAL A 269 31.31 -5.57 -9.22
CA VAL A 269 30.99 -5.98 -10.60
C VAL A 269 30.86 -4.74 -11.49
N PRO A 270 31.67 -4.60 -12.57
CA PRO A 270 31.65 -3.42 -13.43
C PRO A 270 30.29 -3.13 -14.07
N ILE A 271 29.46 -4.15 -14.30
CA ILE A 271 28.11 -4.01 -14.88
C ILE A 271 27.08 -3.42 -13.90
N LEU A 272 27.43 -3.36 -12.61
CA LEU A 272 26.62 -2.79 -11.53
C LEU A 272 27.14 -1.41 -11.06
N LYS A 273 28.20 -0.88 -11.72
CA LYS A 273 28.67 0.50 -11.54
C LYS A 273 27.84 1.40 -12.48
N ASP A 274 27.03 2.24 -11.86
CA ASP A 274 26.18 3.33 -12.41
C ASP A 274 25.67 3.17 -13.85
#